data_AF-A0A059MPS3-F1
#
_entry.id   AF-A0A059MPS3-F1
#
_cell.length_a   1.000
_cell.length_b   1.000
_cell.length_c   1.000
_cell.angle_alpha   90.00
_cell.angle_beta   90.00
_cell.angle_gamma   90.00
#
_symmetry.space_group_name_H-M   'P 1'
#
loop_
_entity.id
_entity.type
_entity.pdbx_description
1 polymer ?
#
loop_
_entity_poly.entity_id
_entity_poly.type
_entity_poly.pdbx_seq_one_letter_code
_entity_poly.pdbx_strand_id
1 'polypeptide(L)' 'MGAAPEFVEPHDRAIHLSRKTTVPQALKKLSPPADGGLPPTALIITHSGKPHESPLSLVVADDLPVLVAAMSAGT' A
#
# COMPACT_ATOMS: atom_id res chain seq x y z
N MET A 1 20.87 -24.46 -16.70
CA MET A 1 19.67 -23.63 -16.49
C MET A 1 19.83 -22.91 -15.17
N GLY A 2 20.17 -21.62 -15.19
CA GLY A 2 20.20 -20.82 -13.97
C GLY A 2 18.77 -20.47 -13.61
N ALA A 3 18.27 -20.97 -12.48
CA ALA A 3 17.04 -20.44 -11.90
C ALA A 3 17.29 -18.96 -11.59
N ALA A 4 16.50 -18.08 -12.20
CA ALA A 4 16.48 -16.69 -11.76
C ALA A 4 16.11 -16.68 -10.27
N PRO A 5 16.86 -15.98 -9.40
CA PRO A 5 16.44 -15.84 -8.02
C PRO A 5 15.07 -15.17 -8.03
N GLU A 6 14.10 -15.75 -7.34
CA GLU A 6 12.87 -15.04 -7.04
C GLU A 6 13.27 -13.90 -6.10
N PHE A 7 13.46 -12.71 -6.66
CA PHE A 7 13.63 -11.48 -5.91
C PHE A 7 12.32 -11.20 -5.17
N VAL A 8 12.16 -11.83 -4.02
CA VAL A 8 11.11 -11.54 -3.04
C VAL A 8 11.83 -11.05 -1.81
N GLU A 9 12.49 -9.89 -1.93
CA GLU A 9 12.92 -9.17 -0.74
C GLU A 9 11.65 -8.86 0.09
N PRO A 10 11.66 -9.04 1.43
CA PRO A 10 10.47 -8.89 2.27
C PRO A 10 9.73 -7.55 2.12
N HIS A 11 10.45 -6.55 1.61
CA HIS A 11 10.02 -5.17 1.39
C HIS A 11 9.23 -4.99 0.07
N ASP A 12 9.39 -5.90 -0.88
CA ASP A 12 8.70 -5.89 -2.18
C ASP A 12 7.27 -6.46 -2.10
N ARG A 13 6.63 -6.33 -0.93
CA ARG A 13 5.30 -6.87 -0.67
C ARG A 13 4.26 -5.79 -0.76
N ALA A 14 3.54 -5.79 -1.89
CA ALA A 14 2.28 -5.07 -2.01
C ALA A 14 1.25 -5.67 -1.05
N ILE A 15 0.56 -4.83 -0.27
CA ILE A 15 -0.49 -5.26 0.65
C ILE A 15 -1.86 -4.98 0.03
N HIS A 16 -2.75 -5.96 0.07
CA HIS A 16 -4.12 -5.80 -0.42
C HIS A 16 -5.02 -5.23 0.67
N LEU A 17 -5.79 -4.20 0.33
CA LEU A 17 -6.72 -3.52 1.24
C LEU A 17 -8.11 -3.40 0.61
N SER A 18 -9.14 -3.31 1.45
CA SER A 18 -10.52 -3.16 0.96
C SER A 18 -10.77 -1.74 0.44
N ARG A 19 -11.67 -1.59 -0.53
CA ARG A 19 -12.21 -0.29 -0.98
C ARG A 19 -12.83 0.58 0.12
N LYS A 20 -13.06 0.02 1.32
CA LYS A 20 -13.50 0.76 2.51
C LYS A 20 -12.35 1.41 3.28
N THR A 21 -11.10 1.15 2.90
CA THR A 21 -9.92 1.75 3.53
C THR A 21 -9.95 3.26 3.36
N THR A 22 -9.75 3.98 4.46
CA THR A 22 -9.73 5.44 4.48
C THR A 22 -8.35 6.00 4.17
N VAL A 23 -8.29 7.26 3.77
CA VAL A 23 -7.01 7.97 3.52
C VAL A 23 -6.06 7.90 4.73
N PRO A 24 -6.48 8.19 5.98
CA PRO A 24 -5.60 8.03 7.15
C PRO A 24 -5.08 6.59 7.35
N GLN A 25 -5.90 5.58 7.05
CA GLN A 25 -5.48 4.18 7.15
C GLN A 25 -4.43 3.83 6.08
N ALA A 26 -4.60 4.31 4.86
CA ALA A 26 -3.61 4.14 3.79
C ALA A 26 -2.28 4.83 4.13
N LEU A 27 -2.34 6.09 4.61
CA LEU A 27 -1.16 6.84 5.07
C LEU A 27 -0.40 6.10 6.18
N LYS A 28 -1.11 5.61 7.20
CA LYS A 28 -0.50 4.83 8.28
C LYS A 28 0.18 3.56 7.78
N LYS A 29 -0.37 2.92 6.74
CA LYS A 29 0.19 1.70 6.16
C LYS A 29 1.44 1.98 5.32
N LEU A 30 1.52 3.14 4.66
CA LEU A 30 2.69 3.56 3.88
C LEU A 30 3.77 4.27 4.71
N SER A 31 3.44 4.65 5.94
CA SER A 31 4.40 5.26 6.87
C SER A 31 5.27 4.18 7.55
N PRO A 32 6.55 4.46 7.85
CA PRO A 32 7.38 3.56 8.62
C PRO A 32 6.71 3.19 9.95
N PRO A 33 6.60 1.89 10.29
CA PRO A 33 6.10 1.45 11.58
C PRO A 33 7.04 1.89 12.72
N ALA A 34 6.47 2.02 13.92
CA ALA A 34 7.17 2.52 15.11
C ALA A 34 8.31 1.60 15.60
N ASP A 35 8.31 0.34 15.17
CA ASP A 35 9.35 -0.65 15.47
C ASP A 35 10.55 -0.58 14.52
N GLY A 36 10.57 0.38 13.58
CA GLY A 36 11.66 0.60 12.64
C GLY A 36 11.65 -0.34 11.43
N GLY A 37 10.58 -1.12 11.24
CA GLY A 37 10.37 -1.88 10.00
C GLY A 37 10.24 -0.98 8.77
N LEU A 38 10.39 -1.57 7.59
CA LEU A 38 10.11 -0.86 6.33
C LEU A 38 8.62 -0.95 6.01
N PRO A 39 8.01 0.15 5.52
CA PRO A 39 6.65 0.10 5.02
C PRO A 39 6.56 -0.77 3.75
N PRO A 40 5.37 -1.29 3.39
CA PRO A 40 5.15 -1.94 2.11
C PRO A 40 5.43 -0.98 0.94
N THR A 41 5.92 -1.53 -0.17
CA THR A 41 6.20 -0.74 -1.38
C THR A 41 4.94 -0.20 -2.05
N ALA A 42 3.81 -0.91 -1.90
CA ALA A 42 2.52 -0.47 -2.44
C ALA A 42 1.32 -1.03 -1.65
N LEU A 43 0.19 -0.36 -1.78
CA LEU A 43 -1.12 -0.84 -1.36
C LEU A 43 -1.98 -1.08 -2.60
N ILE A 44 -2.52 -2.29 -2.75
CA ILE A 44 -3.46 -2.63 -3.81
C ILE A 44 -4.86 -2.62 -3.22
N ILE A 45 -5.73 -1.74 -3.71
CA ILE A 45 -7.12 -1.68 -3.27
C ILE A 45 -7.93 -2.66 -4.09
N THR A 46 -8.60 -3.60 -3.44
CA THR A 46 -9.57 -4.51 -4.06
C THR A 46 -10.93 -4.37 -3.38
N HIS A 47 -11.94 -5.15 -3.79
CA HIS A 47 -13.28 -5.02 -3.22
C HIS A 47 -13.30 -5.31 -1.70
N SER A 48 -12.73 -6.45 -1.30
CA SER A 48 -12.68 -6.91 0.10
C SER A 48 -11.27 -6.97 0.68
N GLY A 49 -10.24 -6.63 -0.11
CA GLY A 49 -8.83 -6.63 0.32
C GLY A 49 -8.15 -7.98 0.12
N LYS A 50 -8.68 -8.83 -0.77
CA LYS A 50 -8.09 -10.12 -1.09
C LYS A 50 -7.17 -10.03 -2.31
N PRO A 51 -6.08 -10.82 -2.36
CA PRO A 51 -5.10 -10.78 -3.45
C PRO A 51 -5.58 -11.38 -4.78
N HIS A 52 -6.64 -12.18 -4.75
CA HIS A 52 -7.21 -12.80 -5.96
C HIS A 52 -8.38 -12.00 -6.54
N GLU A 53 -8.75 -10.87 -5.92
CA GLU A 53 -9.75 -9.98 -6.46
C GLU A 53 -9.14 -9.02 -7.48
N SER A 54 -9.95 -8.53 -8.42
CA SER A 54 -9.51 -7.50 -9.36
C SER A 54 -9.04 -6.25 -8.61
N PRO A 55 -7.85 -5.72 -8.93
CA PRO A 55 -7.42 -4.41 -8.46
C PRO A 55 -8.41 -3.33 -8.88
N LEU A 56 -8.71 -2.44 -7.95
CA LEU A 56 -9.49 -1.22 -8.16
C LEU A 56 -8.59 0.02 -8.20
N SER A 57 -7.52 0.02 -7.40
CA SER A 57 -6.54 1.11 -7.36
C SER A 57 -5.20 0.62 -6.81
N LEU A 58 -4.13 1.36 -7.11
CA LEU A 58 -2.79 1.21 -6.54
C LEU A 58 -2.44 2.49 -5.80
N VAL A 59 -1.85 2.36 -4.62
CA VAL A 59 -1.38 3.50 -3.82
C VAL A 59 0.06 3.26 -3.43
N VAL A 60 0.94 4.22 -3.72
CA VAL A 60 2.38 4.16 -3.45
C VAL A 60 2.83 5.35 -2.61
N ALA A 61 4.10 5.35 -2.20
CA ALA A 61 4.69 6.46 -1.44
C ALA A 61 4.61 7.81 -2.18
N ASP A 62 4.68 7.80 -3.52
CA ASP A 62 4.56 9.02 -4.33
C ASP A 62 3.16 9.66 -4.27
N ASP A 63 2.14 8.91 -3.86
CA ASP A 63 0.79 9.44 -3.67
C ASP A 63 0.60 10.15 -2.33
N LEU A 64 1.56 10.03 -1.39
CA LEU A 64 1.47 10.61 -0.05
C LEU A 64 1.13 12.11 -0.06
N PRO A 65 1.71 12.97 -0.92
CA PRO A 65 1.34 14.39 -0.97
C PRO A 65 -0.14 14.62 -1.31
N VAL A 66 -0.67 13.85 -2.26
CA VAL A 66 -2.08 13.94 -2.69
C VAL A 66 -3.01 13.43 -1.58
N LEU A 67 -2.64 12.32 -0.93
CA LEU A 67 -3.39 11.78 0.21
C LEU A 67 -3.42 12.75 1.39
N VAL A 68 -2.31 13.41 1.70
CA VAL A 68 -2.25 14.43 2.75
C VAL A 68 -3.15 15.61 2.40
N ALA A 69 -3.09 16.11 1.16
CA ALA A 69 -3.96 17.20 0.71
C ALA A 69 -5.46 16.82 0.79
N ALA A 70 -5.81 15.58 0.46
CA ALA A 70 -7.18 15.08 0.54
C ALA A 70 -7.73 15.06 1.98
N MET A 71 -6.88 14.89 3.00
CA MET A 71 -7.31 15.01 4.40
C MET A 71 -7.65 16.44 4.79
N SER A 72 -6.93 17.42 4.24
CA SER A 72 -7.16 18.85 4.52
C SER A 72 -8.33 19.44 3.73
N ALA A 73 -8.74 18.82 2.63
CA ALA A 73 -9.87 19.28 1.82
C ALA A 73 -11.25 18.88 2.39
N GLY A 74 -11.29 18.04 3.43
CA GLY A 74 -12.51 17.56 4.09
C GLY A 74 -12.96 18.36 5.33
N THR A 75 -12.29 19.49 5.61
CA THR A 75 -12.66 20.46 6.67
C THR A 75 -13.15 21.76 6.05
#